data_AF-A0A9D2KBX4-F1
#
_entry.id   AF-A0A9D2KBX4-F1
#
_cell.length_a   1.000
_cell.length_b   1.000
_cell.length_c   1.000
_cell.angle_alpha   90.00
_cell.angle_beta   90.00
_cell.angle_gamma   90.00
#
_symmetry.space_group_name_H-M   'P 1'
#
loop_
_entity.id
_entity.type
_entity.pdbx_description
1 polymer ?
#
loop_
_entity_poly.entity_id
_entity_poly.type
_entity_poly.pdbx_seq_one_letter_code
_entity_poly.pdbx_strand_id
1 'polypeptide(L)'
;MNINSRIDWKAGMAITAQTFLELDENLRHRQQAATRAVNGNEFGLIPFTEFDNRGGFVRNKLEIERLACMALLPSGKILHIDEKVVVTVPLVYGNEYYLACGFGEKDLEFDVEEVPFVRPEYTYGIYPLSELEGTDLFPVMKFKVNEGVFAIDESYIPPSLYLSSDSRFQAYLEQLTEKTRTLAEHPNLESGEGKRAFQRYAYLLKSYDAQGRTRPFVQLTYEIAQAADYYIVTSHSETPASIPTYSGYDIASWLEWLDGYLHNAASILDKVVLEDHSIDFDELKAQIKAELYEQLRPELYEQLYAELKERLYTEISEDLTIRLTDYMNQQLKAELHDLLSGELSEELYERLYKNLYESLYNALYVPTEEEEEEEFTPLI
;
A
#
# COMPACT_ATOMS: atom_id res chain seq x y z
N MET A 1 45.26 0.45 22.71
CA MET A 1 45.04 0.66 24.16
C MET A 1 43.91 -0.26 24.62
N ASN A 2 44.03 -0.92 25.78
CA ASN A 2 42.98 -1.82 26.27
C ASN A 2 41.79 -0.98 26.78
N ILE A 3 40.60 -1.08 26.17
CA ILE A 3 39.43 -0.29 26.57
C ILE A 3 39.00 -0.50 28.04
N ASN A 4 39.49 -1.58 28.66
CA ASN A 4 39.21 -1.94 30.04
C ASN A 4 40.32 -1.52 31.02
N SER A 5 41.39 -0.83 30.57
CA SER A 5 42.45 -0.37 31.47
C SER A 5 41.96 0.80 32.33
N ARG A 6 41.39 0.50 33.50
CA ARG A 6 40.96 1.51 34.47
C ARG A 6 42.10 1.80 35.44
N ILE A 7 42.32 3.08 35.74
CA ILE A 7 43.23 3.47 36.83
C ILE A 7 42.65 3.00 38.16
N ASP A 8 43.38 2.14 38.86
CA ASP A 8 43.02 1.60 40.17
C ASP A 8 43.57 2.52 41.28
N TRP A 9 42.72 3.44 41.74
CA TRP A 9 43.08 4.43 42.75
C TRP A 9 43.22 3.77 44.13
N LYS A 10 44.41 3.89 44.75
CA LYS A 10 44.69 3.35 46.08
C LYS A 10 45.01 4.46 47.07
N ALA A 11 44.60 4.27 48.32
CA ALA A 11 44.98 5.18 49.41
C ALA A 11 46.52 5.24 49.54
N GLY A 12 47.08 6.45 49.56
CA GLY A 12 48.53 6.67 49.62
C GLY A 12 49.27 6.55 48.28
N MET A 13 48.55 6.38 47.15
CA MET A 13 49.15 6.39 45.81
C MET A 13 49.74 7.78 45.49
N ALA A 14 50.96 7.81 44.96
CA ALA A 14 51.57 9.04 44.46
C ALA A 14 50.82 9.53 43.21
N ILE A 15 50.40 10.78 43.23
CA ILE A 15 49.71 11.42 42.11
C ILE A 15 50.76 12.00 41.17
N THR A 16 50.74 11.61 39.90
CA THR A 16 51.64 12.12 38.86
C THR A 16 50.84 12.68 37.69
N ALA A 17 51.42 13.62 36.93
CA ALA A 17 50.78 14.16 35.73
C ALA A 17 50.41 13.06 34.72
N GLN A 18 51.28 12.06 34.56
CA GLN A 18 51.05 10.90 33.70
C GLN A 18 49.75 10.14 34.03
N THR A 19 49.43 10.02 35.32
CA THR A 19 48.20 9.36 35.77
C THR A 19 46.95 10.08 35.26
N PHE A 20 46.96 11.41 35.20
CA PHE A 20 45.82 12.18 34.66
C PHE A 20 45.78 12.15 33.14
N LEU A 21 46.92 12.21 32.47
CA LEU A 21 46.99 12.10 31.00
C LEU A 21 46.39 10.78 30.51
N GLU A 22 46.75 9.66 31.15
CA GLU A 22 46.21 8.33 30.82
C GLU A 22 44.72 8.20 31.16
N LEU A 23 44.26 8.84 32.25
CA LEU A 23 42.85 8.89 32.60
C LEU A 23 42.04 9.60 31.52
N ASP A 24 42.50 10.79 31.12
CA ASP A 24 41.83 11.62 30.13
C ASP A 24 41.82 10.94 28.75
N GLU A 25 42.92 10.32 28.33
CA GLU A 25 42.95 9.52 27.11
C GLU A 25 41.91 8.38 27.13
N ASN A 26 41.80 7.67 28.25
CA ASN A 26 40.82 6.60 28.38
C ASN A 26 39.38 7.16 28.32
N LEU A 27 39.10 8.23 29.06
CA LEU A 27 37.80 8.89 29.05
C LEU A 27 37.44 9.39 27.65
N ARG A 28 38.37 10.05 26.95
CA ARG A 28 38.20 10.50 25.55
C ARG A 28 37.90 9.33 24.61
N HIS A 29 38.64 8.22 24.71
CA HIS A 29 38.38 7.04 23.89
C HIS A 29 37.00 6.42 24.16
N ARG A 30 36.58 6.33 25.42
CA ARG A 30 35.25 5.82 25.79
C ARG A 30 34.15 6.73 25.27
N GLN A 31 34.33 8.05 25.37
CA GLN A 31 33.40 9.03 24.84
C GLN A 31 33.29 8.91 23.31
N GLN A 32 34.41 8.84 22.60
CA GLN A 32 34.44 8.62 21.14
C GLN A 32 33.70 7.33 20.74
N ALA A 33 33.96 6.23 21.44
CA ALA A 33 33.28 4.97 21.19
C ALA A 33 31.76 5.07 21.41
N ALA A 34 31.33 5.72 22.50
CA ALA A 34 29.92 5.94 22.80
C ALA A 34 29.26 6.85 21.74
N THR A 35 29.90 7.96 21.37
CA THR A 35 29.37 8.89 20.38
C THR A 35 29.23 8.24 19.00
N ARG A 36 30.21 7.44 18.57
CA ARG A 36 30.11 6.67 17.32
C ARG A 36 28.98 5.64 17.35
N ALA A 37 28.81 4.94 18.48
CA ALA A 37 27.73 3.97 18.64
C ALA A 37 26.34 4.61 18.57
N VAL A 38 26.16 5.78 19.20
CA VAL A 38 24.87 6.51 19.23
C VAL A 38 24.51 7.12 17.87
N ASN A 39 25.52 7.53 17.10
CA ASN A 39 25.35 8.18 15.80
C ASN A 39 25.54 7.22 14.61
N GLY A 40 25.75 5.92 14.83
CA GLY A 40 25.90 4.95 13.74
C GLY A 40 27.10 5.19 12.84
N ASN A 41 28.20 5.70 13.41
CA ASN A 41 29.42 6.17 12.71
C ASN A 41 29.20 7.36 11.76
N GLU A 42 28.12 8.12 11.96
CA GLU A 42 27.89 9.36 11.22
C GLU A 42 28.68 10.52 11.82
N PHE A 43 29.06 11.44 10.94
CA PHE A 43 29.78 12.66 11.28
C PHE A 43 29.03 13.84 10.64
N GLY A 44 29.18 15.03 11.21
CA GLY A 44 28.40 16.18 10.76
C GLY A 44 28.28 17.30 11.77
N LEU A 45 27.69 18.41 11.34
CA LEU A 45 27.27 19.50 12.21
C LEU A 45 26.37 18.98 13.33
N ILE A 46 26.62 19.49 14.54
CA ILE A 46 25.81 19.21 15.72
C ILE A 46 24.57 20.13 15.66
N PRO A 47 23.35 19.58 15.85
CA PRO A 47 22.13 20.37 15.76
C PRO A 47 22.07 21.45 16.86
N PHE A 48 21.31 22.52 16.60
CA PHE A 48 21.10 23.65 17.52
C PHE A 48 22.39 24.41 17.89
N THR A 49 23.42 24.34 17.05
CA THR A 49 24.66 25.09 17.19
C THR A 49 24.79 26.14 16.09
N GLU A 50 25.53 27.21 16.36
CA GLU A 50 25.81 28.24 15.35
C GLU A 50 26.81 27.69 14.32
N PHE A 51 26.49 27.90 13.04
CA PHE A 51 27.40 27.61 11.93
C PHE A 51 27.55 28.86 11.06
N ASP A 52 28.75 29.43 11.03
CA ASP A 52 29.09 30.59 10.20
C ASP A 52 30.46 30.34 9.56
N ASN A 53 30.49 30.24 8.24
CA ASN A 53 31.69 30.01 7.45
C ASN A 53 31.92 31.13 6.42
N ARG A 54 31.31 32.30 6.59
CA ARG A 54 31.40 33.39 5.61
C ARG A 54 32.83 33.90 5.47
N GLY A 55 33.38 33.76 4.28
CA GLY A 55 34.72 34.21 3.94
C GLY A 55 34.87 34.55 2.48
N GLY A 56 36.06 35.00 2.11
CA GLY A 56 36.36 35.39 0.74
C GLY A 56 37.81 35.12 0.37
N PHE A 57 38.07 35.01 -0.93
CA PHE A 57 39.41 34.89 -1.46
C PHE A 57 40.06 36.27 -1.58
N VAL A 58 41.18 36.45 -0.91
CA VAL A 58 42.02 37.64 -0.98
C VAL A 58 43.39 37.22 -1.50
N ARG A 59 43.68 37.54 -2.77
CA ARG A 59 44.90 37.12 -3.49
C ARG A 59 45.03 35.60 -3.54
N ASN A 60 45.95 35.02 -2.76
CA ASN A 60 46.22 33.59 -2.69
C ASN A 60 45.83 32.98 -1.32
N LYS A 61 44.98 33.68 -0.57
CA LYS A 61 44.51 33.24 0.75
C LYS A 61 43.00 33.25 0.80
N LEU A 62 42.44 32.29 1.51
CA LEU A 62 41.07 32.31 1.98
C LEU A 62 41.05 32.94 3.36
N GLU A 63 40.28 33.99 3.54
CA GLU A 63 40.12 34.69 4.81
C GLU A 63 38.67 34.57 5.29
N ILE A 64 38.49 34.04 6.50
CA ILE A 64 37.21 33.93 7.21
C ILE A 64 37.37 34.72 8.51
N GLU A 65 36.62 35.82 8.66
CA GLU A 65 36.75 36.70 9.83
C GLU A 65 36.32 36.02 11.13
N ARG A 66 35.30 35.16 11.07
CA ARG A 66 34.84 34.33 12.18
C ARG A 66 34.31 33.02 11.62
N LEU A 67 35.03 31.92 11.85
CA LEU A 67 34.53 30.58 11.59
C LEU A 67 33.91 30.04 12.88
N ALA A 68 32.59 29.96 12.95
CA ALA A 68 31.87 29.30 14.03
C ALA A 68 31.39 27.93 13.54
N CYS A 69 31.85 26.85 14.17
CA CYS A 69 31.49 25.49 13.76
C CYS A 69 31.59 24.51 14.94
N MET A 70 30.49 23.82 15.23
CA MET A 70 30.49 22.66 16.11
C MET A 70 30.10 21.39 15.35
N ALA A 71 31.04 20.46 15.23
CA ALA A 71 30.87 19.27 14.39
C ALA A 71 31.35 18.01 15.11
N LEU A 72 30.67 16.89 14.85
CA LEU A 72 31.13 15.56 15.18
C LEU A 72 32.03 15.05 14.04
N LEU A 73 33.25 14.64 14.38
CA LEU A 73 34.22 14.06 13.44
C LEU A 73 34.04 12.54 13.28
N PRO A 74 34.54 11.94 12.19
CA PRO A 74 34.52 10.48 11.97
C PRO A 74 35.11 9.65 13.13
N SER A 75 36.11 10.16 13.84
CA SER A 75 36.70 9.52 15.02
C SER A 75 35.76 9.47 16.23
N GLY A 76 34.71 10.30 16.25
CA GLY A 76 33.83 10.52 17.39
C GLY A 76 34.23 11.71 18.26
N LYS A 77 35.27 12.47 17.88
CA LYS A 77 35.65 13.72 18.54
C LYS A 77 34.66 14.83 18.19
N ILE A 78 34.43 15.74 19.13
CA ILE A 78 33.60 16.94 18.91
C ILE A 78 34.54 18.12 18.68
N LEU A 79 34.48 18.66 17.47
CA LEU A 79 35.19 19.87 17.06
C LEU A 79 34.38 21.10 17.46
N HIS A 80 35.03 22.12 18.02
CA HIS A 80 34.39 23.38 18.42
C HIS A 80 35.28 24.59 18.09
N ILE A 81 34.99 25.21 16.96
CA ILE A 81 35.76 26.32 16.40
C ILE A 81 34.94 27.60 16.54
N ASP A 82 35.59 28.67 17.01
CA ASP A 82 35.09 30.05 17.01
C ASP A 82 36.33 30.96 16.97
N GLU A 83 36.92 31.12 15.78
CA GLU A 83 38.13 31.92 15.58
C GLU A 83 38.27 32.42 14.14
N LYS A 84 39.19 33.38 13.93
CA LYS A 84 39.56 33.87 12.60
C LYS A 84 40.43 32.84 11.89
N VAL A 85 40.08 32.50 10.65
CA VAL A 85 40.78 31.48 9.88
C VAL A 85 41.37 32.07 8.61
N VAL A 86 42.66 31.82 8.38
CA VAL A 86 43.37 32.25 7.18
C VAL A 86 44.13 31.06 6.61
N VAL A 87 43.74 30.61 5.41
CA VAL A 87 44.34 29.44 4.76
C VAL A 87 44.98 29.86 3.45
N THR A 88 46.21 29.39 3.20
CA THR A 88 46.88 29.64 1.93
C THR A 88 46.38 28.65 0.89
N VAL A 89 45.97 29.16 -0.27
CA VAL A 89 45.44 28.34 -1.36
C VAL A 89 46.59 27.57 -2.02
N PRO A 90 46.56 26.22 -2.01
CA PRO A 90 47.60 25.41 -2.64
C PRO A 90 47.53 25.52 -4.18
N LEU A 91 48.66 25.26 -4.84
CA LEU A 91 48.71 25.12 -6.30
C LEU A 91 48.12 23.77 -6.68
N VAL A 92 46.95 23.77 -7.30
CA VAL A 92 46.16 22.56 -7.52
C VAL A 92 45.56 22.54 -8.94
N TYR A 93 45.31 21.33 -9.47
CA TYR A 93 44.96 21.10 -10.89
C TYR A 93 43.55 20.52 -11.11
N GLY A 94 42.77 20.32 -10.04
CA GLY A 94 41.41 19.80 -10.09
C GLY A 94 40.36 20.90 -10.16
N ASN A 95 39.10 20.48 -10.25
CA ASN A 95 37.96 21.38 -10.43
C ASN A 95 37.17 21.60 -9.14
N GLU A 96 37.34 20.74 -8.13
CA GLU A 96 36.58 20.77 -6.89
C GLU A 96 37.50 20.56 -5.68
N TYR A 97 37.32 21.41 -4.67
CA TYR A 97 38.08 21.37 -3.43
C TYR A 97 37.19 21.67 -2.24
N TYR A 98 37.65 21.29 -1.06
CA TYR A 98 36.96 21.49 0.19
C TYR A 98 37.91 22.13 1.20
N LEU A 99 37.45 23.16 1.89
CA LEU A 99 38.09 23.61 3.13
C LEU A 99 37.66 22.63 4.21
N ALA A 100 38.63 21.96 4.83
CA ALA A 100 38.37 21.08 5.94
C ALA A 100 39.17 21.50 7.17
N CYS A 101 38.58 21.22 8.34
CA CYS A 101 39.18 21.50 9.63
C CYS A 101 39.24 20.23 10.49
N GLY A 102 40.20 20.20 11.42
CA GLY A 102 40.37 19.07 12.34
C GLY A 102 41.25 19.43 13.52
N PHE A 103 41.61 18.41 14.28
CA PHE A 103 42.53 18.56 15.41
C PHE A 103 43.98 18.52 14.94
N GLY A 104 44.79 19.46 15.44
CA GLY A 104 46.24 19.42 15.34
C GLY A 104 46.86 18.42 16.32
N GLU A 105 48.18 18.33 16.28
CA GLU A 105 48.96 17.46 17.18
C GLU A 105 49.29 18.15 18.51
N LYS A 106 49.15 19.48 18.57
CA LYS A 106 49.54 20.27 19.73
C LYS A 106 48.34 20.80 20.48
N ASP A 107 48.65 21.13 21.72
CA ASP A 107 47.78 21.79 22.66
C ASP A 107 48.30 23.23 22.84
N LEU A 108 47.41 24.20 22.68
CA LEU A 108 47.70 25.63 22.80
C LEU A 108 47.44 26.06 24.24
N GLU A 109 48.49 26.57 24.90
CA GLU A 109 48.40 27.13 26.24
C GLU A 109 47.97 28.60 26.17
N PHE A 110 46.89 28.93 26.87
CA PHE A 110 46.43 30.31 27.05
C PHE A 110 46.65 30.71 28.50
N ASP A 111 47.38 31.80 28.69
CA ASP A 111 47.65 32.36 30.01
C ASP A 111 46.75 33.59 30.21
N VAL A 112 45.63 33.40 30.91
CA VAL A 112 44.75 34.49 31.31
C VAL A 112 44.98 34.74 32.79
N GLU A 113 45.98 35.57 33.08
CA GLU A 113 46.41 36.20 34.35
C GLU A 113 46.45 35.38 35.67
N GLU A 114 45.78 34.23 35.83
CA GLU A 114 45.79 33.43 37.07
C GLU A 114 45.72 31.90 36.88
N VAL A 115 45.18 31.35 35.77
CA VAL A 115 45.13 29.89 35.52
C VAL A 115 45.42 29.57 34.06
N PRO A 116 46.52 28.86 33.74
CA PRO A 116 46.77 28.40 32.38
C PRO A 116 45.73 27.35 32.01
N PHE A 117 45.04 27.54 30.90
CA PHE A 117 44.17 26.52 30.32
C PHE A 117 44.65 26.14 28.92
N VAL A 118 44.40 24.88 28.56
CA VAL A 118 44.88 24.28 27.33
C VAL A 118 43.69 24.10 26.38
N ARG A 119 43.81 24.60 25.15
CA ARG A 119 42.86 24.31 24.06
C ARG A 119 43.57 23.48 22.99
N PRO A 120 42.93 22.45 22.43
CA PRO A 120 43.50 21.77 21.27
C PRO A 120 43.76 22.74 20.11
N GLU A 121 44.90 22.59 19.43
CA GLU A 121 45.16 23.26 18.17
C GLU A 121 44.17 22.76 17.11
N TYR A 122 43.66 23.66 16.28
CA TYR A 122 42.89 23.30 15.09
C TYR A 122 43.71 23.50 13.83
N THR A 123 43.59 22.54 12.92
CA THR A 123 44.26 22.57 11.61
C THR A 123 43.23 22.86 10.54
N TYR A 124 43.66 23.60 9.52
CA TYR A 124 42.84 24.01 8.39
C TYR A 124 43.61 23.74 7.10
N GLY A 125 42.93 23.15 6.13
CA GLY A 125 43.54 22.86 4.84
C GLY A 125 42.51 22.75 3.72
N ILE A 126 43.00 22.83 2.49
CA ILE A 126 42.19 22.72 1.27
C ILE A 126 42.57 21.41 0.59
N TYR A 127 41.58 20.54 0.42
CA TYR A 127 41.78 19.16 -0.03
C TYR A 127 40.78 18.78 -1.12
N PRO A 128 41.16 17.94 -2.11
CA PRO A 128 40.19 17.28 -2.97
C PRO A 128 39.41 16.21 -2.17
N LEU A 129 38.24 15.80 -2.67
CA LEU A 129 37.39 14.81 -1.99
C LEU A 129 38.13 13.50 -1.70
N SER A 130 38.94 13.02 -2.65
CA SER A 130 39.72 11.78 -2.52
C SER A 130 40.74 11.79 -1.38
N GLU A 131 41.21 12.96 -0.96
CA GLU A 131 42.12 13.10 0.18
C GLU A 131 41.38 13.27 1.51
N LEU A 132 40.12 13.74 1.48
CA LEU A 132 39.30 13.86 2.67
C LEU A 132 38.67 12.53 3.09
N GLU A 133 38.28 11.71 2.11
CA GLU A 133 37.63 10.44 2.38
C GLU A 133 38.49 9.53 3.26
N GLY A 134 37.95 9.15 4.41
CA GLY A 134 38.61 8.28 5.38
C GLY A 134 39.54 9.01 6.36
N THR A 135 39.65 10.34 6.26
CA THR A 135 40.35 11.16 7.26
C THR A 135 39.42 11.56 8.42
N ASP A 136 39.99 12.15 9.46
CA ASP A 136 39.24 12.71 10.60
C ASP A 136 38.94 14.22 10.43
N LEU A 137 38.98 14.71 9.19
CA LEU A 137 38.75 16.11 8.86
C LEU A 137 37.27 16.37 8.55
N PHE A 138 36.78 17.54 8.95
CA PHE A 138 35.41 17.97 8.70
C PHE A 138 35.36 19.02 7.59
N PRO A 139 34.63 18.77 6.48
CA PRO A 139 34.54 19.72 5.38
C PRO A 139 33.54 20.84 5.69
N VAL A 140 34.02 22.08 5.73
CA VAL A 140 33.27 23.29 6.11
C VAL A 140 32.74 24.02 4.89
N MET A 141 33.44 23.96 3.76
CA MET A 141 33.13 24.73 2.56
C MET A 141 33.61 23.99 1.33
N LYS A 142 32.90 24.12 0.21
CA LYS A 142 33.29 23.60 -1.11
C LYS A 142 33.64 24.74 -2.05
N PHE A 143 34.59 24.48 -2.93
CA PHE A 143 35.06 25.40 -3.95
C PHE A 143 34.97 24.77 -5.32
N LYS A 144 34.56 25.57 -6.30
CA LYS A 144 34.66 25.26 -7.73
C LYS A 144 35.84 26.03 -8.32
N VAL A 145 36.67 25.36 -9.09
CA VAL A 145 37.86 25.94 -9.72
C VAL A 145 37.67 25.94 -11.23
N ASN A 146 37.66 27.13 -11.82
CA ASN A 146 37.56 27.33 -13.26
C ASN A 146 38.77 28.15 -13.71
N GLU A 147 39.61 27.60 -14.60
CA GLU A 147 40.81 28.26 -15.12
C GLU A 147 41.75 28.82 -14.02
N GLY A 148 41.84 28.13 -12.87
CA GLY A 148 42.65 28.54 -11.73
C GLY A 148 42.02 29.60 -10.83
N VAL A 149 40.79 30.05 -11.11
CA VAL A 149 40.01 30.94 -10.24
C VAL A 149 39.14 30.10 -9.32
N PHE A 150 39.30 30.31 -8.01
CA PHE A 150 38.48 29.68 -6.98
C PHE A 150 37.21 30.48 -6.75
N ALA A 151 36.07 29.80 -6.82
CA ALA A 151 34.77 30.32 -6.45
C ALA A 151 34.17 29.47 -5.32
N ILE A 152 33.55 30.11 -4.34
CA ILE A 152 32.84 29.42 -3.26
C ILE A 152 31.55 28.84 -3.83
N ASP A 153 31.28 27.57 -3.52
CA ASP A 153 30.06 26.90 -3.96
C ASP A 153 28.92 27.14 -2.96
N GLU A 154 28.02 28.08 -3.27
CA GLU A 154 26.92 28.46 -2.39
C GLU A 154 25.83 27.39 -2.26
N SER A 155 25.79 26.38 -3.17
CA SER A 155 24.84 25.27 -3.04
C SER A 155 25.34 24.16 -2.10
N TYR A 156 26.62 24.17 -1.72
CA TYR A 156 27.21 23.14 -0.87
C TYR A 156 26.63 23.16 0.55
N ILE A 157 26.16 22.01 1.00
CA ILE A 157 25.71 21.78 2.38
C ILE A 157 26.73 20.88 3.09
N PRO A 158 27.39 21.36 4.16
CA PRO A 158 28.28 20.53 4.97
C PRO A 158 27.57 19.30 5.53
N PRO A 159 28.31 18.20 5.81
CA PRO A 159 27.76 17.02 6.47
C PRO A 159 27.04 17.43 7.75
N SER A 160 25.80 17.02 7.88
CA SER A 160 24.90 17.47 8.94
C SER A 160 24.22 16.27 9.57
N LEU A 161 24.24 16.17 10.90
CA LEU A 161 23.59 15.05 11.60
C LEU A 161 22.05 15.16 11.56
N TYR A 162 21.54 16.39 11.45
CA TYR A 162 20.12 16.72 11.41
C TYR A 162 19.83 17.69 10.28
N LEU A 163 18.63 17.59 9.70
CA LEU A 163 18.17 18.48 8.64
C LEU A 163 17.99 19.92 9.14
N SER A 164 17.73 20.12 10.43
CA SER A 164 17.62 21.45 11.04
C SER A 164 18.94 22.23 11.08
N SER A 165 20.07 21.59 10.79
CA SER A 165 21.39 22.24 10.77
C SER A 165 21.54 23.20 9.58
N ASP A 166 20.73 23.03 8.52
CA ASP A 166 20.75 23.90 7.35
C ASP A 166 19.34 24.14 6.81
N SER A 167 18.96 25.41 6.66
CA SER A 167 17.62 25.79 6.17
C SER A 167 17.33 25.31 4.74
N ARG A 168 18.35 25.06 3.91
CA ARG A 168 18.19 24.66 2.51
C ARG A 168 17.57 23.27 2.36
N PHE A 169 17.68 22.40 3.37
CA PHE A 169 17.02 21.09 3.34
C PHE A 169 15.50 21.19 3.19
N GLN A 170 14.89 22.25 3.71
CA GLN A 170 13.45 22.48 3.57
C GLN A 170 13.05 22.65 2.09
N ALA A 171 13.84 23.41 1.32
CA ALA A 171 13.58 23.62 -0.10
C ALA A 171 13.72 22.30 -0.89
N TYR A 172 14.75 21.51 -0.60
CA TYR A 172 14.91 20.18 -1.21
C TYR A 172 13.76 19.23 -0.86
N LEU A 173 13.29 19.24 0.39
CA LEU A 173 12.16 18.42 0.82
C LEU A 173 10.88 18.77 0.06
N GLU A 174 10.58 20.07 -0.08
CA GLU A 174 9.42 20.55 -0.83
C GLU A 174 9.52 20.18 -2.32
N GLN A 175 10.69 20.41 -2.93
CA GLN A 175 10.95 20.09 -4.33
C GLN A 175 10.82 18.58 -4.60
N LEU A 176 11.41 17.73 -3.76
CA LEU A 176 11.31 16.28 -3.88
C LEU A 176 9.89 15.78 -3.66
N THR A 177 9.15 16.38 -2.72
CA THR A 177 7.74 16.06 -2.48
C THR A 177 6.93 16.31 -3.75
N GLU A 178 7.09 17.47 -4.36
CA GLU A 178 6.34 17.85 -5.55
C GLU A 178 6.70 17.00 -6.77
N LYS A 179 7.99 16.71 -6.98
CA LYS A 179 8.42 15.82 -8.08
C LYS A 179 7.92 14.40 -7.90
N THR A 180 8.03 13.85 -6.70
CA THR A 180 7.55 12.51 -6.39
C THR A 180 6.03 12.41 -6.56
N ARG A 181 5.30 13.45 -6.16
CA ARG A 181 3.85 13.56 -6.38
C ARG A 181 3.50 13.62 -7.87
N THR A 182 4.22 14.42 -8.64
CA THR A 182 4.02 14.55 -10.10
C THR A 182 4.25 13.22 -10.81
N LEU A 183 5.29 12.48 -10.42
CA LEU A 183 5.54 11.13 -10.91
C LEU A 183 4.40 10.17 -10.55
N ALA A 184 3.92 10.21 -9.30
CA ALA A 184 2.83 9.36 -8.82
C ALA A 184 1.49 9.61 -9.56
N GLU A 185 1.24 10.85 -9.95
CA GLU A 185 0.02 11.26 -10.67
C GLU A 185 0.17 11.19 -12.19
N HIS A 186 1.34 10.80 -12.69
CA HIS A 186 1.61 10.75 -14.11
C HIS A 186 0.64 9.81 -14.83
N PRO A 187 -0.01 10.25 -15.95
CA PRO A 187 -1.03 9.46 -16.63
C PRO A 187 -0.49 8.14 -17.19
N ASN A 188 0.75 8.17 -17.69
CA ASN A 188 1.40 7.00 -18.29
C ASN A 188 2.10 6.08 -17.27
N LEU A 189 1.95 6.34 -15.96
CA LEU A 189 2.38 5.41 -14.93
C LEU A 189 1.27 4.40 -14.65
N GLU A 190 1.54 3.13 -14.91
CA GLU A 190 0.57 2.04 -14.71
C GLU A 190 -0.03 2.06 -13.30
N SER A 191 -1.34 1.80 -13.24
CA SER A 191 -2.07 1.71 -11.97
C SER A 191 -1.73 0.39 -11.25
N GLY A 192 -0.62 0.40 -10.51
CA GLY A 192 -0.09 -0.79 -9.83
C GLY A 192 0.68 -0.48 -8.54
N GLU A 193 1.67 -1.33 -8.23
CA GLU A 193 2.55 -1.15 -7.06
C GLU A 193 3.43 0.10 -7.19
N GLY A 194 3.97 0.39 -8.38
CA GLY A 194 4.82 1.57 -8.60
C GLY A 194 4.11 2.88 -8.28
N LYS A 195 2.89 3.06 -8.79
CA LYS A 195 2.05 4.23 -8.47
C LYS A 195 1.78 4.37 -6.97
N ARG A 196 1.43 3.27 -6.29
CA ARG A 196 1.22 3.25 -4.83
C ARG A 196 2.50 3.59 -4.05
N ALA A 197 3.66 3.11 -4.51
CA ALA A 197 4.95 3.41 -3.91
C ALA A 197 5.25 4.92 -3.97
N PHE A 198 5.12 5.55 -5.14
CA PHE A 198 5.35 7.00 -5.26
C PHE A 198 4.33 7.84 -4.47
N GLN A 199 3.07 7.43 -4.40
CA GLN A 199 2.08 8.08 -3.53
C GLN A 199 2.49 8.01 -2.05
N ARG A 200 2.96 6.84 -1.60
CA ARG A 200 3.49 6.66 -0.24
C ARG A 200 4.71 7.54 -0.01
N TYR A 201 5.66 7.59 -0.94
CA TYR A 201 6.86 8.42 -0.81
C TYR A 201 6.52 9.90 -0.76
N ALA A 202 5.62 10.39 -1.63
CA ALA A 202 5.15 11.77 -1.59
C ALA A 202 4.46 12.11 -0.25
N TYR A 203 3.67 11.19 0.30
CA TYR A 203 3.08 11.35 1.63
C TYR A 203 4.15 11.43 2.73
N LEU A 204 5.12 10.50 2.73
CA LEU A 204 6.20 10.46 3.72
C LEU A 204 7.07 11.71 3.68
N LEU A 205 7.41 12.21 2.49
CA LEU A 205 8.18 13.45 2.32
C LEU A 205 7.39 14.67 2.80
N LYS A 206 6.09 14.75 2.48
CA LYS A 206 5.22 15.85 2.92
C LYS A 206 5.10 15.93 4.45
N SER A 207 5.06 14.79 5.12
CA SER A 207 4.98 14.72 6.59
C SER A 207 6.34 14.53 7.25
N TYR A 208 7.45 14.74 6.52
CA TYR A 208 8.77 14.45 7.05
C TYR A 208 9.15 15.45 8.15
N ASP A 209 9.76 14.94 9.22
CA ASP A 209 10.22 15.78 10.31
C ASP A 209 11.50 16.53 9.91
N ALA A 210 11.38 17.82 9.63
CA ALA A 210 12.50 18.70 9.32
C ALA A 210 13.48 18.88 10.49
N GLN A 211 13.11 18.47 11.71
CA GLN A 211 13.99 18.41 12.88
C GLN A 211 14.60 17.02 13.08
N GLY A 212 14.34 16.07 12.17
CA GLY A 212 14.84 14.71 12.23
C GLY A 212 16.30 14.57 11.82
N ARG A 213 16.82 13.36 12.01
CA ARG A 213 18.18 12.97 11.58
C ARG A 213 18.26 12.95 10.05
N THR A 214 19.46 13.21 9.51
CA THR A 214 19.73 13.19 8.07
C THR A 214 19.74 11.78 7.49
N ARG A 215 20.23 10.78 8.25
CA ARG A 215 20.34 9.39 7.78
C ARG A 215 19.04 8.79 7.23
N PRO A 216 17.91 8.82 7.98
CA PRO A 216 16.68 8.20 7.50
C PRO A 216 16.14 8.93 6.28
N PHE A 217 16.42 10.25 6.16
CA PHE A 217 16.06 11.03 5.00
C PHE A 217 16.84 10.56 3.76
N VAL A 218 18.17 10.42 3.88
CA VAL A 218 19.00 9.89 2.80
C VAL A 218 18.55 8.49 2.39
N GLN A 219 18.24 7.61 3.35
CA GLN A 219 17.70 6.27 3.08
C GLN A 219 16.40 6.33 2.27
N LEU A 220 15.45 7.19 2.68
CA LEU A 220 14.20 7.40 1.95
C LEU A 220 14.47 7.91 0.52
N THR A 221 15.38 8.86 0.33
CA THR A 221 15.71 9.37 -1.01
C THR A 221 16.37 8.30 -1.89
N TYR A 222 17.14 7.39 -1.30
CA TYR A 222 17.72 6.25 -2.02
C TYR A 222 16.66 5.22 -2.41
N GLU A 223 15.71 4.92 -1.52
CA GLU A 223 14.55 4.06 -1.84
C GLU A 223 13.74 4.65 -3.00
N ILE A 224 13.52 5.97 -3.02
CA ILE A 224 12.82 6.66 -4.12
C ILE A 224 13.60 6.52 -5.43
N ALA A 225 14.93 6.69 -5.41
CA ALA A 225 15.77 6.50 -6.58
C ALA A 225 15.67 5.07 -7.14
N GLN A 226 15.73 4.07 -6.26
CA GLN A 226 15.59 2.66 -6.63
C GLN A 226 14.20 2.33 -7.18
N ALA A 227 13.14 2.92 -6.61
CA ALA A 227 11.80 2.75 -7.11
C ALA A 227 11.62 3.38 -8.51
N ALA A 228 12.18 4.58 -8.74
CA ALA A 228 12.20 5.21 -10.05
C ALA A 228 12.97 4.36 -11.07
N ASP A 229 14.12 3.82 -10.68
CA ASP A 229 14.89 2.93 -11.52
C ASP A 229 14.10 1.67 -11.89
N TYR A 230 13.53 0.98 -10.90
CA TYR A 230 12.84 -0.29 -11.08
C TYR A 230 11.52 -0.16 -11.85
N TYR A 231 10.67 0.81 -11.50
CA TYR A 231 9.33 0.92 -12.10
C TYR A 231 9.32 1.69 -13.43
N ILE A 232 10.27 2.61 -13.64
CA ILE A 232 10.23 3.53 -14.78
C ILE A 232 11.44 3.33 -15.70
N VAL A 233 12.67 3.42 -15.18
CA VAL A 233 13.86 3.51 -16.05
C VAL A 233 14.23 2.15 -16.66
N THR A 234 14.36 1.12 -15.84
CA THR A 234 14.76 -0.24 -16.27
C THR A 234 13.73 -0.90 -17.18
N SER A 235 12.44 -0.58 -17.01
CA SER A 235 11.37 -1.09 -17.87
C SER A 235 11.36 -0.47 -19.27
N HIS A 236 11.96 0.72 -19.46
CA HIS A 236 11.86 1.50 -20.69
C HIS A 236 13.21 1.89 -21.32
N SER A 237 14.34 1.45 -20.74
CA SER A 237 15.68 1.75 -21.25
C SER A 237 16.53 0.48 -21.41
N GLU A 238 17.22 0.36 -22.55
CA GLU A 238 18.09 -0.79 -22.84
C GLU A 238 19.38 -0.81 -22.00
N THR A 239 19.79 0.35 -21.47
CA THR A 239 20.95 0.51 -20.57
C THR A 239 20.60 1.40 -19.39
N PRO A 240 20.19 0.84 -18.23
CA PRO A 240 19.90 1.64 -17.05
C PRO A 240 21.17 2.30 -16.52
N ALA A 241 21.09 3.59 -16.20
CA ALA A 241 22.18 4.31 -15.55
C ALA A 241 22.30 3.87 -14.08
N SER A 242 23.50 3.49 -13.65
CA SER A 242 23.73 3.07 -12.26
C SER A 242 23.50 4.22 -11.29
N ILE A 243 22.71 3.95 -10.23
CA ILE A 243 22.51 4.89 -9.12
C ILE A 243 23.87 5.11 -8.42
N PRO A 244 24.34 6.36 -8.30
CA PRO A 244 25.61 6.65 -7.66
C PRO A 244 25.54 6.34 -6.16
N THR A 245 26.69 6.03 -5.57
CA THR A 245 26.77 5.84 -4.11
C THR A 245 26.74 7.19 -3.42
N TYR A 246 25.86 7.35 -2.42
CA TYR A 246 25.79 8.55 -1.59
C TYR A 246 27.13 8.78 -0.86
N SER A 247 27.69 9.99 -1.01
CA SER A 247 28.83 10.45 -0.22
C SER A 247 28.35 11.27 0.96
N GLY A 248 28.79 10.91 2.16
CA GLY A 248 28.48 11.67 3.38
C GLY A 248 29.08 13.08 3.42
N TYR A 249 29.98 13.42 2.47
CA TYR A 249 30.67 14.70 2.40
C TYR A 249 29.89 15.78 1.66
N ASP A 250 29.01 15.40 0.72
CA ASP A 250 28.26 16.35 -0.11
C ASP A 250 26.85 15.80 -0.42
N ILE A 251 25.92 16.10 0.48
CA ILE A 251 24.52 15.70 0.34
C ILE A 251 23.78 16.51 -0.73
N ALA A 252 24.18 17.77 -0.96
CA ALA A 252 23.54 18.62 -1.97
C ALA A 252 23.71 18.02 -3.37
N SER A 253 24.92 17.55 -3.70
CA SER A 253 25.20 16.84 -4.95
C SER A 253 24.32 15.60 -5.16
N TRP A 254 24.05 14.82 -4.10
CA TRP A 254 23.14 13.67 -4.17
C TRP A 254 21.69 14.09 -4.45
N LEU A 255 21.20 15.12 -3.75
CA LEU A 255 19.83 15.61 -3.90
C LEU A 255 19.60 16.24 -5.28
N GLU A 256 20.57 16.99 -5.80
CA GLU A 256 20.54 17.54 -7.16
C GLU A 256 20.56 16.44 -8.22
N TRP A 257 21.39 15.41 -8.04
CA TRP A 257 21.38 14.24 -8.94
C TRP A 257 20.03 13.55 -8.94
N LEU A 258 19.45 13.29 -7.76
CA LEU A 258 18.14 12.65 -7.62
C LEU A 258 17.05 13.49 -8.28
N ASP A 259 17.06 14.80 -8.08
CA ASP A 259 16.13 15.72 -8.70
C ASP A 259 16.13 15.65 -10.23
N GLY A 260 17.32 15.59 -10.83
CA GLY A 260 17.50 15.39 -12.27
C GLY A 260 17.08 13.99 -12.72
N TYR A 261 17.37 12.97 -11.93
CA TYR A 261 17.00 11.58 -12.21
C TYR A 261 15.48 11.39 -12.25
N LEU A 262 14.75 11.93 -11.26
CA LEU A 262 13.28 11.91 -11.22
C LEU A 262 12.66 12.71 -12.37
N HIS A 263 13.28 13.82 -12.77
CA HIS A 263 12.84 14.56 -13.95
C HIS A 263 12.98 13.75 -15.24
N ASN A 264 14.12 13.05 -15.41
CA ASN A 264 14.31 12.16 -16.55
C ASN A 264 13.30 11.00 -16.53
N ALA A 265 13.01 10.42 -15.36
CA ALA A 265 11.99 9.39 -15.22
C ALA A 265 10.60 9.88 -15.69
N ALA A 266 10.22 11.11 -15.34
CA ALA A 266 8.97 11.70 -15.84
C ALA A 266 9.00 11.85 -17.38
N SER A 267 10.12 12.33 -17.94
CA SER A 267 10.28 12.45 -19.40
C SER A 267 10.26 11.11 -20.13
N ILE A 268 10.69 10.02 -19.49
CA ILE A 268 10.52 8.67 -20.03
C ILE A 268 9.03 8.34 -20.09
N LEU A 269 8.28 8.54 -19.01
CA LEU A 269 6.84 8.28 -18.98
C LEU A 269 6.07 9.13 -20.00
N ASP A 270 6.48 10.36 -20.30
CA ASP A 270 5.88 11.18 -21.36
C ASP A 270 5.92 10.50 -22.75
N LYS A 271 6.92 9.65 -23.00
CA LYS A 271 7.09 8.90 -24.26
C LYS A 271 6.36 7.55 -24.26
N VAL A 272 5.97 7.06 -23.09
CA VAL A 272 5.27 5.78 -22.94
C VAL A 272 3.81 5.97 -23.34
N VAL A 273 3.36 5.20 -24.32
CA VAL A 273 1.93 5.10 -24.65
C VAL A 273 1.40 3.87 -23.94
N LEU A 274 0.52 4.06 -22.95
CA LEU A 274 -0.20 2.95 -22.35
C LEU A 274 -1.23 2.44 -23.38
N GLU A 275 -1.20 1.15 -23.68
CA GLU A 275 -2.31 0.51 -24.36
C GLU A 275 -3.51 0.54 -23.42
N ASP A 276 -4.58 1.22 -23.84
CA ASP A 276 -5.79 1.35 -23.04
C ASP A 276 -6.49 -0.01 -22.97
N HIS A 277 -6.16 -0.78 -21.93
CA HIS A 277 -6.86 -2.00 -21.56
C HIS A 277 -8.07 -1.70 -20.66
N SER A 278 -8.54 -0.44 -20.58
CA SER A 278 -9.77 -0.16 -19.87
C SER A 278 -10.91 -0.91 -20.56
N ILE A 279 -11.51 -1.82 -19.80
CA ILE A 279 -12.71 -2.53 -20.24
C ILE A 279 -13.82 -1.50 -20.22
N ASP A 280 -14.39 -1.18 -21.38
CA ASP A 280 -15.59 -0.35 -21.46
C ASP A 280 -16.74 -1.11 -20.80
N PHE A 281 -17.01 -0.76 -19.53
CA PHE A 281 -18.06 -1.36 -18.74
C PHE A 281 -19.45 -1.14 -19.34
N ASP A 282 -19.64 -0.05 -20.10
CA ASP A 282 -20.90 0.22 -20.77
C ASP A 282 -21.08 -0.68 -22.00
N GLU A 283 -20.01 -0.93 -22.75
CA GLU A 283 -19.99 -1.89 -23.86
C GLU A 283 -20.21 -3.33 -23.36
N LEU A 284 -19.51 -3.76 -22.31
CA LEU A 284 -19.68 -5.08 -21.70
C LEU A 284 -21.11 -5.27 -21.17
N LYS A 285 -21.67 -4.25 -20.52
CA LYS A 285 -23.04 -4.26 -20.02
C LYS A 285 -24.08 -4.30 -21.14
N ALA A 286 -23.79 -3.64 -22.27
CA ALA A 286 -24.63 -3.72 -23.46
C ALA A 286 -24.59 -5.12 -24.08
N GLN A 287 -23.40 -5.74 -24.18
CA GLN A 287 -23.23 -7.13 -24.66
C GLN A 287 -24.00 -8.13 -23.78
N ILE A 288 -23.80 -8.09 -22.47
CA ILE A 288 -24.49 -8.98 -21.52
C ILE A 288 -26.01 -8.81 -21.60
N LYS A 289 -26.50 -7.55 -21.72
CA LYS A 289 -27.93 -7.31 -21.91
C LYS A 289 -28.44 -7.91 -23.21
N ALA A 290 -27.71 -7.75 -24.30
CA ALA A 290 -28.09 -8.30 -25.60
C ALA A 290 -28.17 -9.83 -25.53
N GLU A 291 -27.14 -10.52 -25.01
CA GLU A 291 -27.16 -11.97 -24.86
C GLU A 291 -28.32 -12.46 -23.97
N LEU A 292 -28.55 -11.80 -22.83
CA LEU A 292 -29.60 -12.21 -21.89
C LEU A 292 -31.02 -12.05 -22.48
N TYR A 293 -31.27 -10.94 -23.18
CA TYR A 293 -32.60 -10.64 -23.72
C TYR A 293 -32.88 -11.31 -25.08
N GLU A 294 -31.87 -11.45 -25.94
CA GLU A 294 -32.05 -11.98 -27.30
C GLU A 294 -31.90 -13.51 -27.36
N GLN A 295 -31.08 -14.12 -26.50
CA GLN A 295 -30.88 -15.58 -26.53
C GLN A 295 -31.62 -16.30 -25.42
N LEU A 296 -31.42 -15.89 -24.16
CA LEU A 296 -31.94 -16.65 -23.04
C LEU A 296 -33.45 -16.49 -22.89
N ARG A 297 -33.98 -15.28 -23.06
CA ARG A 297 -35.41 -15.00 -22.82
C ARG A 297 -36.35 -15.74 -23.79
N PRO A 298 -36.09 -15.82 -25.10
CA PRO A 298 -36.94 -16.59 -26.02
C PRO A 298 -36.87 -18.09 -25.74
N GLU A 299 -35.67 -18.64 -25.51
CA GLU A 299 -35.48 -20.06 -25.24
C GLU A 299 -36.21 -20.50 -23.96
N LEU A 300 -36.09 -19.72 -22.89
CA LEU A 300 -36.76 -20.01 -21.62
C LEU A 300 -38.27 -19.84 -21.75
N TYR A 301 -38.74 -18.84 -22.51
CA TYR A 301 -40.17 -18.63 -22.72
C TYR A 301 -40.79 -19.75 -23.56
N GLU A 302 -40.14 -20.19 -24.65
CA GLU A 302 -40.64 -21.28 -25.48
C GLU A 302 -40.63 -22.62 -24.73
N GLN A 303 -39.54 -22.95 -24.04
CA GLN A 303 -39.47 -24.20 -23.26
C GLN A 303 -40.52 -24.23 -22.15
N LEU A 304 -40.62 -23.15 -21.36
CA LEU A 304 -41.59 -23.08 -20.28
C LEU A 304 -43.03 -23.11 -20.80
N TYR A 305 -43.32 -22.40 -21.90
CA TYR A 305 -44.65 -22.40 -22.50
C TYR A 305 -45.04 -23.77 -23.06
N ALA A 306 -44.12 -24.44 -23.77
CA ALA A 306 -44.34 -25.77 -24.31
C ALA A 306 -44.59 -26.80 -23.19
N GLU A 307 -43.73 -26.82 -22.17
CA GLU A 307 -43.82 -27.77 -21.06
C GLU A 307 -45.08 -27.56 -20.23
N LEU A 308 -45.41 -26.30 -19.88
CA LEU A 308 -46.65 -26.00 -19.15
C LEU A 308 -47.89 -26.36 -19.95
N LYS A 309 -47.91 -26.04 -21.26
CA LYS A 309 -49.06 -26.33 -22.11
C LYS A 309 -49.28 -27.83 -22.25
N GLU A 310 -48.22 -28.61 -22.47
CA GLU A 310 -48.31 -30.06 -22.59
C GLU A 310 -48.81 -30.69 -21.29
N ARG A 311 -48.20 -30.34 -20.15
CA ARG A 311 -48.62 -30.83 -18.82
C ARG A 311 -50.07 -30.50 -18.48
N LEU A 312 -50.47 -29.25 -18.71
CA LEU A 312 -51.85 -28.82 -18.44
C LEU A 312 -52.84 -29.55 -19.33
N TYR A 313 -52.53 -29.75 -20.62
CA TYR A 313 -53.43 -30.46 -21.52
C TYR A 313 -53.57 -31.94 -21.15
N THR A 314 -52.47 -32.62 -20.82
CA THR A 314 -52.52 -34.04 -20.43
C THR A 314 -53.24 -34.23 -19.11
N GLU A 315 -52.86 -33.49 -18.07
CA GLU A 315 -53.49 -33.62 -16.74
C GLU A 315 -54.99 -33.29 -16.80
N ILE A 316 -55.37 -32.18 -17.44
CA ILE A 316 -56.77 -31.78 -17.51
C ILE A 316 -57.58 -32.74 -18.39
N SER A 317 -57.07 -33.11 -19.57
CA SER A 317 -57.81 -33.97 -20.50
C SER A 317 -57.96 -35.38 -19.95
N GLU A 318 -56.90 -35.98 -19.41
CA GLU A 318 -56.95 -37.35 -18.90
C GLU A 318 -57.76 -37.44 -17.61
N ASP A 319 -57.54 -36.54 -16.64
CA ASP A 319 -58.27 -36.54 -15.37
C ASP A 319 -59.77 -36.26 -15.59
N LEU A 320 -60.13 -35.29 -16.43
CA LEU A 320 -61.54 -35.05 -16.77
C LEU A 320 -62.16 -36.24 -17.50
N THR A 321 -61.46 -36.82 -18.48
CA THR A 321 -62.00 -37.96 -19.24
C THR A 321 -62.24 -39.16 -18.34
N ILE A 322 -61.29 -39.49 -17.45
CA ILE A 322 -61.41 -40.60 -16.50
C ILE A 322 -62.57 -40.32 -15.53
N ARG A 323 -62.62 -39.14 -14.90
CA ARG A 323 -63.69 -38.78 -13.96
C ARG A 323 -65.07 -38.79 -14.61
N LEU A 324 -65.22 -38.23 -15.80
CA LEU A 324 -66.49 -38.22 -16.53
C LEU A 324 -66.91 -39.64 -16.93
N THR A 325 -65.98 -40.44 -17.43
CA THR A 325 -66.25 -41.83 -17.82
C THR A 325 -66.67 -42.67 -16.62
N ASP A 326 -66.00 -42.52 -15.48
CA ASP A 326 -66.30 -43.26 -14.26
C ASP A 326 -67.64 -42.83 -13.66
N TYR A 327 -67.90 -41.53 -13.58
CA TYR A 327 -69.18 -40.98 -13.13
C TYR A 327 -70.35 -41.47 -14.00
N MET A 328 -70.20 -41.41 -15.32
CA MET A 328 -71.24 -41.87 -16.25
C MET A 328 -71.48 -43.38 -16.15
N ASN A 329 -70.41 -44.19 -16.11
CA ASN A 329 -70.52 -45.65 -16.19
C ASN A 329 -70.85 -46.31 -14.86
N GLN A 330 -70.30 -45.83 -13.74
CA GLN A 330 -70.53 -46.45 -12.44
C GLN A 330 -71.76 -45.85 -11.77
N GLN A 331 -71.86 -44.53 -11.71
CA GLN A 331 -72.88 -43.88 -10.90
C GLN A 331 -74.19 -43.76 -11.66
N LEU A 332 -74.15 -43.11 -12.83
CA LEU A 332 -75.35 -42.81 -13.62
C LEU A 332 -76.02 -44.09 -14.15
N LYS A 333 -75.23 -45.05 -14.64
CA LYS A 333 -75.74 -46.32 -15.17
C LYS A 333 -76.31 -47.23 -14.07
N ALA A 334 -75.68 -47.27 -12.89
CA ALA A 334 -76.19 -48.06 -11.77
C ALA A 334 -77.47 -47.45 -11.21
N GLU A 335 -77.50 -46.14 -10.99
CA GLU A 335 -78.71 -45.44 -10.53
C GLU A 335 -79.88 -45.62 -11.51
N LEU A 336 -79.64 -45.49 -12.81
CA LEU A 336 -80.64 -45.78 -13.83
C LEU A 336 -81.11 -47.23 -13.81
N HIS A 337 -80.19 -48.19 -13.62
CA HIS A 337 -80.55 -49.60 -13.58
C HIS A 337 -81.39 -49.94 -12.34
N ASP A 338 -81.03 -49.40 -11.17
CA ASP A 338 -81.75 -49.62 -9.92
C ASP A 338 -83.15 -49.02 -9.98
N LEU A 339 -83.29 -47.75 -10.41
CA LEU A 339 -84.58 -47.08 -10.63
C LEU A 339 -85.46 -47.86 -11.59
N LEU A 340 -84.93 -48.20 -12.78
CA LEU A 340 -85.68 -48.95 -13.77
C LEU A 340 -86.05 -50.34 -13.26
N SER A 341 -85.16 -51.06 -12.57
CA SER A 341 -85.48 -52.40 -12.07
C SER A 341 -86.53 -52.37 -10.97
N GLY A 342 -86.46 -51.40 -10.05
CA GLY A 342 -87.40 -51.25 -8.94
C GLY A 342 -88.78 -50.85 -9.42
N GLU A 343 -88.88 -49.77 -10.18
CA GLU A 343 -90.16 -49.26 -10.68
C GLU A 343 -90.84 -50.26 -11.62
N LEU A 344 -90.11 -50.85 -12.59
CA LEU A 344 -90.73 -51.84 -13.49
C LEU A 344 -91.14 -53.10 -12.73
N SER A 345 -90.34 -53.56 -11.76
CA SER A 345 -90.64 -54.75 -10.97
C SER A 345 -91.92 -54.56 -10.16
N GLU A 346 -92.03 -53.45 -9.42
CA GLU A 346 -93.20 -53.16 -8.61
C GLU A 346 -94.45 -52.95 -9.47
N GLU A 347 -94.35 -52.17 -10.55
CA GLU A 347 -95.49 -51.89 -11.42
C GLU A 347 -95.98 -53.15 -12.16
N LEU A 348 -95.05 -54.00 -12.62
CA LEU A 348 -95.39 -55.30 -13.21
C LEU A 348 -95.97 -56.26 -12.18
N TYR A 349 -95.41 -56.32 -10.98
CA TYR A 349 -95.93 -57.20 -9.94
C TYR A 349 -97.34 -56.79 -9.54
N GLU A 350 -97.58 -55.51 -9.20
CA GLU A 350 -98.91 -55.05 -8.81
C GLU A 350 -99.94 -55.25 -9.92
N ARG A 351 -99.67 -54.77 -11.14
CA ARG A 351 -100.67 -54.84 -12.21
C ARG A 351 -100.90 -56.25 -12.68
N LEU A 352 -99.84 -57.02 -12.91
CA LEU A 352 -99.97 -58.33 -13.51
C LEU A 352 -100.52 -59.34 -12.52
N TYR A 353 -100.03 -59.33 -11.26
CA TYR A 353 -100.54 -60.22 -10.21
C TYR A 353 -101.99 -59.92 -9.88
N LYS A 354 -102.34 -58.64 -9.64
CA LYS A 354 -103.70 -58.26 -9.25
C LYS A 354 -104.70 -58.57 -10.36
N ASN A 355 -104.38 -58.25 -11.61
CA ASN A 355 -105.26 -58.54 -12.74
C ASN A 355 -105.42 -60.05 -12.96
N LEU A 356 -104.36 -60.85 -12.83
CA LEU A 356 -104.45 -62.31 -12.95
C LEU A 356 -105.29 -62.90 -11.81
N TYR A 357 -105.08 -62.41 -10.57
CA TYR A 357 -105.80 -62.88 -9.40
C TYR A 357 -107.29 -62.56 -9.50
N GLU A 358 -107.66 -61.31 -9.82
CA GLU A 358 -109.06 -60.92 -10.00
C GLU A 358 -109.72 -61.67 -11.17
N SER A 359 -109.01 -61.84 -12.30
CA SER A 359 -109.55 -62.56 -13.45
C SER A 359 -109.76 -64.04 -13.15
N LEU A 360 -108.85 -64.70 -12.42
CA LEU A 360 -108.99 -66.10 -12.01
C LEU A 360 -110.09 -66.27 -10.95
N TYR A 361 -110.16 -65.35 -9.99
CA TYR A 361 -111.19 -65.37 -8.95
C TYR A 361 -112.59 -65.23 -9.57
N ASN A 362 -112.79 -64.28 -10.48
CA ASN A 362 -114.06 -64.09 -11.18
C ASN A 362 -114.42 -65.24 -12.12
N ALA A 363 -113.44 -65.89 -12.76
CA ALA A 363 -113.70 -66.99 -13.69
C ALA A 363 -114.09 -68.30 -12.99
N LEU A 364 -113.62 -68.53 -11.75
CA LEU A 364 -113.77 -69.80 -11.04
C LEU A 364 -114.78 -69.75 -9.90
N TYR A 365 -115.30 -68.57 -9.54
CA TYR A 365 -116.20 -68.41 -8.41
C TYR A 365 -117.64 -68.08 -8.85
N VAL A 366 -118.53 -69.07 -8.77
CA VAL A 366 -119.99 -68.86 -8.76
C VAL A 366 -120.60 -69.71 -7.63
N PRO A 367 -121.12 -69.08 -6.56
CA PRO A 367 -121.95 -69.74 -5.56
C PRO A 367 -123.34 -70.07 -6.13
N THR A 368 -123.85 -71.25 -5.82
CA THR A 368 -125.16 -71.79 -6.22
C THR A 368 -126.26 -71.43 -5.23
N GLU A 369 -127.39 -70.88 -5.71
CA GLU A 369 -128.69 -70.67 -5.03
C GLU A 369 -129.79 -70.79 -6.12
N GLU A 370 -131.00 -71.36 -5.98
CA GLU A 370 -131.81 -72.00 -4.92
C GLU A 370 -133.03 -72.72 -5.60
N GLU A 371 -133.52 -73.82 -4.99
CA GLU A 371 -134.91 -74.40 -4.94
C GLU A 371 -135.69 -74.74 -6.27
N GLU A 372 -136.58 -75.75 -6.41
CA GLU A 372 -137.58 -76.43 -5.53
C GLU A 372 -137.85 -77.92 -5.94
N GLU A 373 -138.25 -78.73 -4.94
CA GLU A 373 -138.99 -80.04 -4.95
C GLU A 373 -138.38 -81.26 -5.69
N GLU A 374 -138.26 -82.48 -5.13
CA GLU A 374 -139.26 -83.25 -4.37
C GLU A 374 -138.60 -84.45 -3.61
N GLU A 375 -139.21 -84.82 -2.47
CA GLU A 375 -139.27 -86.15 -1.84
C GLU A 375 -137.97 -86.94 -1.50
N PHE A 376 -137.69 -87.14 -0.20
CA PHE A 376 -138.24 -88.28 0.55
C PHE A 376 -137.88 -88.22 2.05
N THR A 377 -138.91 -88.35 2.86
CA THR A 377 -138.98 -88.54 4.32
C THR A 377 -138.41 -89.90 4.78
N PRO A 378 -138.39 -90.22 6.08
CA PRO A 378 -138.01 -89.45 7.26
C PRO A 378 -137.05 -90.26 8.17
N LEU A 379 -136.66 -89.65 9.29
CA LEU A 379 -135.80 -90.19 10.35
C LEU A 379 -136.20 -91.59 10.87
N ILE A 380 -135.16 -92.39 11.17
CA ILE A 380 -134.91 -92.95 12.51
C ILE A 380 -133.43 -92.78 12.84
#